data_AF-A0A7S3U5L7-F1
#
_entry.id   AF-A0A7S3U5L7-F1
#
_cell.length_a   1.000
_cell.length_b   1.000
_cell.length_c   1.000
_cell.angle_alpha   90.00
_cell.angle_beta   90.00
_cell.angle_gamma   90.00
#
_symmetry.space_group_name_H-M   'P 1'
#
loop_
_entity.id
_entity.type
_entity.pdbx_description
1 polymer ?
#
loop_
_entity_poly.entity_id
_entity_poly.type
_entity_poly.pdbx_seq_one_letter_code
_entity_poly.pdbx_strand_id
1 'polypeptide(L)'
;AQAGPPTAPEERSRRSLHPHLVHTLHRPPPLPYAMVRNSAFVFIKPHALTDKVKECVKEVFDKNEICIKKEGELGAEDIDKYKKIDKHYYAIASKATILTPDKLAVPADKFKEKFGKEWSEVLEEGAALNAMDACAKFEIDAAKLDQMWADCKKAGDLVKFGGGFYCGKLEPEG
;
A
#
# COMPACT_ATOMS: atom_id res chain seq x y z
N ALA A 1 -53.35 27.40 -36.85
CA ALA A 1 -54.52 26.77 -36.22
C ALA A 1 -54.48 27.09 -34.73
N GLN A 2 -55.38 27.98 -34.29
CA GLN A 2 -55.63 28.31 -32.89
C GLN A 2 -56.86 27.50 -32.44
N ALA A 3 -56.76 26.84 -31.29
CA ALA A 3 -57.89 26.39 -30.46
C ALA A 3 -57.67 27.11 -29.12
N GLY A 4 -58.56 27.98 -28.63
CA GLY A 4 -59.94 27.73 -28.25
C GLY A 4 -60.00 27.76 -26.70
N PRO A 5 -60.64 28.76 -26.05
CA PRO A 5 -60.89 28.80 -24.59
C PRO A 5 -62.20 28.02 -24.28
N PRO A 6 -62.84 28.03 -23.08
CA PRO A 6 -62.59 28.65 -21.76
C PRO A 6 -62.66 27.61 -20.60
N THR A 7 -62.53 27.90 -19.29
CA THR A 7 -63.61 28.31 -18.37
C THR A 7 -63.06 28.57 -16.94
N ALA A 8 -63.57 29.62 -16.27
CA ALA A 8 -63.60 29.78 -14.80
C ALA A 8 -64.91 29.12 -14.25
N PRO A 9 -65.27 29.11 -12.95
CA PRO A 9 -64.71 29.80 -11.76
C PRO A 9 -64.71 28.94 -10.46
N GLU A 10 -64.23 29.48 -9.33
CA GLU A 10 -65.02 29.52 -8.08
C GLU A 10 -64.27 30.24 -6.95
N GLU A 11 -64.97 31.22 -6.38
CA GLU A 11 -64.59 32.06 -5.27
C GLU A 11 -64.95 31.35 -3.95
N ARG A 12 -64.00 31.18 -3.02
CA ARG A 12 -64.36 30.81 -1.64
C ARG A 12 -63.52 31.53 -0.59
N SER A 13 -64.16 32.59 -0.08
CA SER A 13 -64.32 32.89 1.33
C SER A 13 -63.07 33.04 2.19
N ARG A 14 -62.73 34.31 2.46
CA ARG A 14 -61.94 34.75 3.61
C ARG A 14 -62.56 34.21 4.90
N ARG A 15 -61.86 33.30 5.60
CA ARG A 15 -62.11 33.00 7.01
C ARG A 15 -60.80 32.98 7.80
N SER A 16 -60.70 34.00 8.65
CA SER A 16 -60.18 34.01 10.02
C SER A 16 -58.81 33.37 10.29
N LEU A 17 -57.85 34.27 10.53
CA LEU A 17 -56.59 34.05 11.22
C LEU A 17 -56.77 33.18 12.49
N HIS A 18 -56.07 32.04 12.54
CA HIS A 18 -55.61 31.43 13.79
C HIS A 18 -54.09 31.57 13.83
N PRO A 19 -53.47 31.97 14.94
CA PRO A 19 -52.02 32.00 15.04
C PRO A 19 -51.51 30.56 15.06
N HIS A 20 -50.95 30.11 13.95
CA HIS A 20 -50.14 28.90 13.96
C HIS A 20 -48.94 29.15 14.86
N LEU A 21 -48.93 28.43 15.98
CA LEU A 21 -47.78 28.29 16.86
C LEU A 21 -46.59 27.84 16.00
N VAL A 22 -45.71 28.77 15.65
CA VAL A 22 -44.41 28.46 15.05
C VAL A 22 -43.59 27.78 16.14
N HIS A 23 -43.71 26.45 16.23
CA HIS A 23 -42.75 25.64 16.96
C HIS A 23 -41.44 25.76 16.19
N THR A 24 -40.61 26.74 16.56
CA THR A 24 -39.21 26.78 16.13
C THR A 24 -38.58 25.49 16.61
N LEU A 25 -38.48 24.51 15.71
CA LEU A 25 -37.63 23.33 15.88
C LEU A 25 -36.20 23.85 16.06
N HIS A 26 -35.79 24.03 17.32
CA HIS A 26 -34.39 24.18 17.65
C HIS A 26 -33.72 22.87 17.23
N ARG A 27 -33.05 22.90 16.07
CA ARG A 27 -32.19 21.79 15.66
C ARG A 27 -31.15 21.63 16.76
N PRO A 28 -31.04 20.46 17.43
CA PRO A 28 -30.00 20.28 18.42
C PRO A 28 -28.63 20.52 17.74
N PRO A 29 -27.66 21.09 18.46
CA PRO A 29 -26.32 21.28 17.92
C PRO A 29 -25.81 19.93 17.40
N PRO A 30 -25.07 19.92 16.27
CA PRO A 30 -24.46 18.68 15.79
C PRO A 30 -23.65 18.07 16.94
N LEU A 31 -23.90 16.80 17.24
CA LEU A 31 -23.07 16.03 18.17
C LEU A 31 -21.61 16.22 17.74
N PRO A 32 -20.67 16.39 18.69
CA PRO A 32 -19.27 16.58 18.33
C PRO A 32 -18.85 15.41 17.45
N TYR A 33 -18.50 15.72 16.20
CA TYR A 33 -17.97 14.73 15.27
C TYR A 33 -16.77 14.10 15.98
N ALA A 34 -16.85 12.81 16.29
CA ALA A 34 -15.73 12.09 16.87
C ALA A 34 -14.57 12.23 15.88
N MET A 35 -13.59 13.06 16.22
CA MET A 35 -12.40 13.28 15.42
C MET A 35 -11.69 11.94 15.27
N VAL A 36 -11.78 11.34 14.08
CA VAL A 36 -11.03 10.14 13.76
C VAL A 36 -9.57 10.53 13.75
N ARG A 37 -8.81 10.07 14.75
CA ARG A 37 -7.36 10.29 14.79
C ARG A 37 -6.67 9.23 13.95
N ASN A 38 -5.76 9.69 13.09
CA ASN A 38 -4.88 8.79 12.36
C ASN A 38 -4.06 7.96 13.34
N SER A 39 -3.91 6.69 13.03
CA SER A 39 -3.11 5.74 13.81
C SER A 39 -2.12 5.07 12.87
N ALA A 40 -0.91 4.84 13.35
CA ALA A 40 0.14 4.17 12.59
C ALA A 40 0.78 3.07 13.44
N PHE A 41 1.29 2.05 12.76
CA PHE A 41 2.19 1.06 13.34
C PHE A 41 3.62 1.46 12.98
N VAL A 42 4.49 1.55 13.99
CA VAL A 42 5.90 1.93 13.82
C VAL A 42 6.74 0.85 14.49
N PHE A 43 7.81 0.43 13.81
CA PHE A 43 8.80 -0.49 14.36
C PHE A 43 10.21 0.05 14.09
N ILE A 44 11.12 -0.23 15.01
CA ILE A 44 12.55 0.08 14.85
C ILE A 44 13.20 -1.13 14.19
N LYS A 45 13.96 -0.91 13.10
CA LYS A 45 14.65 -2.00 12.39
C LYS A 45 15.70 -2.65 13.30
N PRO A 46 15.98 -3.96 13.16
CA PRO A 46 16.91 -4.68 14.04
C PRO A 46 18.27 -4.00 14.23
N HIS A 47 18.90 -3.51 13.15
CA HIS A 47 20.20 -2.83 13.21
C HIS A 47 20.17 -1.45 13.88
N ALA A 48 18.98 -0.86 14.06
CA ALA A 48 18.78 0.42 14.73
C ALA A 48 18.18 0.26 16.14
N LEU A 49 17.91 -0.97 16.58
CA LEU A 49 17.27 -1.26 17.86
C LEU A 49 18.27 -1.09 19.01
N THR A 50 18.45 0.16 19.42
CA THR A 50 19.28 0.55 20.57
C THR A 50 18.46 1.42 21.52
N ASP A 51 18.83 1.47 22.79
CA ASP A 51 18.10 2.28 23.79
C ASP A 51 18.08 3.77 23.42
N LYS A 52 19.19 4.28 22.87
CA LYS A 52 19.27 5.66 22.36
C LYS A 52 18.26 5.94 21.24
N VAL A 53 18.06 4.99 20.33
CA VAL A 53 17.07 5.15 19.26
C VAL A 53 15.65 5.02 19.80
N LYS A 54 15.41 4.11 20.75
CA LYS A 54 14.11 4.01 21.45
C LYS A 54 13.74 5.34 22.12
N GLU A 55 14.68 5.94 22.84
CA GLU A 55 14.52 7.24 23.50
C GLU A 55 14.27 8.36 22.48
N CYS A 56 15.11 8.46 21.44
CA CYS A 56 14.94 9.43 20.35
C CYS A 56 13.55 9.35 19.69
N VAL A 57 13.03 8.13 19.44
CA VAL A 57 11.68 7.96 18.88
C VAL A 57 10.60 8.47 19.84
N LYS A 58 10.72 8.20 21.15
CA LYS A 58 9.78 8.68 22.16
C LYS A 58 9.78 10.21 22.22
N GLU A 59 10.95 10.83 22.29
CA GLU A 59 11.10 12.29 22.29
C GLU A 59 10.51 12.95 21.04
N VAL A 60 10.78 12.37 19.86
CA VAL A 60 10.24 12.89 18.60
C VAL A 60 8.72 12.78 18.57
N PHE A 61 8.15 11.68 19.07
CA PHE A 61 6.70 11.51 19.10
C PHE A 61 6.04 12.50 20.05
N ASP A 62 6.57 12.65 21.27
CA ASP A 62 6.07 13.60 22.25
C ASP A 62 6.13 15.04 21.73
N LYS A 63 7.26 15.42 21.10
CA LYS A 63 7.44 16.75 20.50
C LYS A 63 6.44 17.05 19.37
N ASN A 64 5.94 16.02 18.69
CA ASN A 64 4.98 16.15 17.59
C ASN A 64 3.54 15.78 18.01
N GLU A 65 3.27 15.70 19.32
CA GLU A 65 1.94 15.38 19.87
C GLU A 65 1.40 14.00 19.38
N ILE A 66 2.30 13.07 19.08
CA ILE A 66 1.99 11.69 18.69
C ILE A 66 1.96 10.81 19.94
N CYS A 67 0.78 10.25 20.24
CA CYS A 67 0.60 9.40 21.42
C CYS A 67 0.88 7.92 21.12
N ILE A 68 1.85 7.32 21.84
CA ILE A 68 2.08 5.87 21.82
C ILE A 68 0.96 5.17 22.60
N LYS A 69 0.14 4.39 21.90
CA LYS A 69 -0.97 3.62 22.51
C LYS A 69 -0.55 2.28 23.06
N LYS A 70 0.42 1.64 22.43
CA LYS A 70 0.94 0.32 22.80
C LYS A 70 2.36 0.19 22.27
N GLU A 71 3.24 -0.35 23.10
CA GLU A 71 4.60 -0.77 22.72
C GLU A 71 4.79 -2.25 23.05
N GLY A 72 5.83 -2.85 22.46
CA GLY A 72 6.16 -4.26 22.64
C GLY A 72 7.38 -4.66 21.82
N GLU A 73 7.86 -5.88 22.06
CA GLU A 73 9.02 -6.45 21.38
C GLU A 73 8.58 -7.63 20.51
N LEU A 74 9.31 -7.86 19.42
CA LEU A 74 9.10 -8.96 18.48
C LEU A 74 10.44 -9.66 18.26
N GLY A 75 10.53 -10.90 18.74
CA GLY A 75 11.70 -11.75 18.52
C GLY A 75 11.80 -12.24 17.08
N ALA A 76 13.02 -12.52 16.63
CA ALA A 76 13.29 -13.07 15.29
C ALA A 76 12.54 -14.39 15.06
N GLU A 77 12.52 -15.28 16.06
CA GLU A 77 11.81 -16.56 15.99
C GLU A 77 10.32 -16.40 15.68
N ASP A 78 9.64 -15.43 16.31
CA ASP A 78 8.22 -15.15 16.06
C ASP A 78 8.01 -14.45 14.71
N ILE A 79 8.95 -13.63 14.28
CA ILE A 79 8.90 -12.98 12.96
C ILE A 79 8.93 -14.06 11.87
N ASP A 80 9.86 -15.00 11.96
CA ASP A 80 10.06 -16.07 10.98
C ASP A 80 8.91 -17.09 11.04
N LYS A 81 8.61 -17.60 12.24
CA LYS A 81 7.55 -18.60 12.45
C LYS A 81 6.19 -18.12 11.95
N TYR A 82 5.85 -16.86 12.20
CA TYR A 82 4.57 -16.30 11.79
C TYR A 82 4.62 -15.51 10.49
N LYS A 83 5.79 -15.44 9.82
CA LYS A 83 6.04 -14.69 8.59
C LYS A 83 5.53 -13.25 8.67
N LYS A 84 5.77 -12.57 9.80
CA LYS A 84 5.14 -11.26 10.11
C LYS A 84 5.57 -10.17 9.14
N ILE A 85 6.86 -10.15 8.78
CA ILE A 85 7.40 -9.19 7.80
C ILE A 85 6.86 -9.50 6.41
N ASP A 86 6.85 -10.77 6.00
CA ASP A 86 6.30 -11.18 4.71
C ASP A 86 4.82 -10.81 4.59
N LYS A 87 4.03 -10.97 5.67
CA LYS A 87 2.63 -10.55 5.68
C LYS A 87 2.47 -9.04 5.62
N HIS A 88 3.29 -8.29 6.36
CA HIS A 88 3.26 -6.83 6.33
C HIS A 88 3.63 -6.27 4.96
N TYR A 89 4.59 -6.89 4.28
CA TYR A 89 5.05 -6.56 2.93
C TYR A 89 4.57 -7.57 1.88
N TYR A 90 3.37 -8.13 2.04
CA TYR A 90 2.91 -9.25 1.20
C TYR A 90 3.00 -8.98 -0.30
N ALA A 91 2.75 -7.75 -0.73
CA ALA A 91 2.87 -7.38 -2.15
C ALA A 91 4.30 -7.50 -2.71
N ILE A 92 5.32 -7.39 -1.86
CA ILE A 92 6.74 -7.53 -2.22
C ILE A 92 7.17 -8.99 -2.03
N ALA A 93 6.85 -9.56 -0.86
CA ALA A 93 7.18 -10.95 -0.55
C ALA A 93 6.55 -11.92 -1.56
N SER A 94 5.29 -11.68 -1.96
CA SER A 94 4.62 -12.54 -2.93
C SER A 94 5.36 -12.60 -4.27
N LYS A 95 5.91 -11.48 -4.74
CA LYS A 95 6.63 -11.42 -6.00
C LYS A 95 8.07 -11.95 -5.89
N ALA A 96 8.71 -11.74 -4.75
CA ALA A 96 10.11 -12.08 -4.54
C ALA A 96 10.31 -13.54 -4.11
N THR A 97 9.38 -14.16 -3.39
CA THR A 97 9.62 -15.46 -2.74
C THR A 97 8.47 -16.48 -2.85
N ILE A 98 7.29 -16.11 -3.35
CA ILE A 98 6.10 -17.00 -3.33
C ILE A 98 5.62 -17.34 -4.74
N LEU A 99 5.46 -16.34 -5.59
CA LEU A 99 4.97 -16.49 -6.95
C LEU A 99 6.11 -16.88 -7.87
N THR A 100 5.82 -17.81 -8.77
CA THR A 100 6.66 -18.11 -9.92
C THR A 100 6.54 -16.99 -10.95
N PRO A 101 7.56 -16.73 -11.78
CA PRO A 101 7.56 -15.62 -12.73
C PRO A 101 6.38 -15.57 -13.69
N ASP A 102 5.84 -16.72 -14.10
CA ASP A 102 4.65 -16.84 -14.96
C ASP A 102 3.38 -16.26 -14.32
N LYS A 103 3.34 -16.13 -12.99
CA LYS A 103 2.21 -15.57 -12.23
C LYS A 103 2.36 -14.08 -11.95
N LEU A 104 3.44 -13.45 -12.40
CA LEU A 104 3.70 -12.03 -12.18
C LEU A 104 3.09 -11.17 -13.29
N ALA A 105 2.38 -10.11 -12.89
CA ALA A 105 1.91 -9.08 -13.81
C ALA A 105 3.06 -8.13 -14.20
N VAL A 106 3.98 -8.60 -15.04
CA VAL A 106 5.10 -7.82 -15.56
C VAL A 106 4.62 -6.90 -16.69
N PRO A 107 4.90 -5.58 -16.64
CA PRO A 107 4.66 -4.69 -17.77
C PRO A 107 5.65 -5.02 -18.91
N ALA A 108 5.21 -5.80 -19.89
CA ALA A 108 6.06 -6.31 -20.98
C ALA A 108 6.79 -5.20 -21.75
N ASP A 109 6.12 -4.09 -22.06
CA ASP A 109 6.73 -2.97 -22.77
C ASP A 109 7.93 -2.38 -22.03
N LYS A 110 7.80 -2.16 -20.71
CA LYS A 110 8.90 -1.65 -19.87
C LYS A 110 10.02 -2.66 -19.72
N PHE A 111 9.68 -3.95 -19.66
CA PHE A 111 10.67 -5.02 -19.61
C PHE A 111 11.50 -5.04 -20.91
N LYS A 112 10.82 -5.03 -22.06
CA LYS A 112 11.45 -5.02 -23.37
C LYS A 112 12.30 -3.79 -23.61
N GLU A 113 11.81 -2.60 -23.21
CA GLU A 113 12.57 -1.35 -23.29
C GLU A 113 13.89 -1.44 -22.51
N LYS A 114 13.89 -2.10 -21.35
CA LYS A 114 15.09 -2.24 -20.53
C LYS A 114 16.05 -3.31 -21.02
N PHE A 115 15.55 -4.50 -21.32
CA PHE A 115 16.36 -5.70 -21.52
C PHE A 115 16.46 -6.15 -22.98
N GLY A 116 15.70 -5.52 -23.89
CA GLY A 116 15.69 -5.85 -25.30
C GLY A 116 15.10 -7.22 -25.65
N LYS A 117 14.51 -7.92 -24.68
CA LYS A 117 13.86 -9.23 -24.84
C LYS A 117 12.37 -9.16 -24.53
N GLU A 118 11.57 -10.02 -25.15
CA GLU A 118 10.17 -10.17 -24.76
C GLU A 118 10.04 -10.95 -23.45
N TRP A 119 9.08 -10.60 -22.62
CA TRP A 119 8.86 -11.31 -21.35
C TRP A 119 8.48 -12.78 -21.56
N SER A 120 7.70 -13.08 -22.61
CA SER A 120 7.32 -14.45 -22.95
C SER A 120 8.53 -15.32 -23.33
N GLU A 121 9.49 -14.78 -24.08
CA GLU A 121 10.72 -15.49 -24.46
C GLU A 121 11.54 -15.86 -23.22
N VAL A 122 11.66 -14.92 -22.27
CA VAL A 122 12.41 -15.14 -21.01
C VAL A 122 11.74 -16.18 -20.11
N LEU A 123 10.40 -16.24 -20.12
CA LEU A 123 9.65 -17.29 -19.42
C LEU A 123 9.86 -18.67 -20.07
N GLU A 124 9.81 -18.76 -21.40
CA GLU A 124 10.04 -20.01 -22.14
C GLU A 124 11.48 -20.52 -21.99
N GLU A 125 12.47 -19.62 -21.95
CA GLU A 125 13.88 -19.92 -21.67
C GLU A 125 14.12 -20.37 -20.21
N GLY A 126 13.16 -20.17 -19.30
CA GLY A 126 13.33 -20.45 -17.87
C GLY A 126 14.40 -19.55 -17.21
N ALA A 127 14.61 -18.36 -17.78
CA ALA A 127 15.61 -17.39 -17.34
C ALA A 127 15.07 -16.41 -16.29
N ALA A 128 13.74 -16.22 -16.22
CA ALA A 128 13.12 -15.50 -15.12
C ALA A 128 13.08 -16.38 -13.86
N LEU A 129 13.47 -15.81 -12.72
CA LEU A 129 13.47 -16.47 -11.41
C LEU A 129 13.03 -15.47 -10.34
N ASN A 130 12.34 -15.95 -9.31
CA ASN A 130 12.20 -15.19 -8.08
C ASN A 130 13.46 -15.37 -7.21
N ALA A 131 13.56 -14.68 -6.07
CA ALA A 131 14.76 -14.72 -5.23
C ALA A 131 15.03 -16.11 -4.64
N MET A 132 14.00 -16.85 -4.24
CA MET A 132 14.17 -18.20 -3.70
C MET A 132 14.58 -19.20 -4.79
N ASP A 133 13.95 -19.12 -5.96
CA ASP A 133 14.27 -19.97 -7.10
C ASP A 133 15.69 -19.68 -7.61
N ALA A 134 16.13 -18.41 -7.59
CA ALA A 134 17.49 -18.03 -7.93
C ALA A 134 18.50 -18.61 -6.94
N CYS A 135 18.28 -18.47 -5.62
CA CYS A 135 19.13 -19.09 -4.62
C CYS A 135 19.23 -20.61 -4.80
N ALA A 136 18.09 -21.28 -5.05
CA ALA A 136 18.05 -22.73 -5.25
C ALA A 136 18.74 -23.16 -6.56
N LYS A 137 18.52 -22.45 -7.67
CA LYS A 137 19.05 -22.81 -9.00
C LYS A 137 20.55 -22.57 -9.12
N PHE A 138 21.07 -21.52 -8.48
CA PHE A 138 22.50 -21.18 -8.51
C PHE A 138 23.26 -21.67 -7.28
N GLU A 139 22.59 -22.39 -6.37
CA GLU A 139 23.18 -22.90 -5.11
C GLU A 139 23.87 -21.79 -4.28
N ILE A 140 23.29 -20.59 -4.29
CA ILE A 140 23.79 -19.42 -3.54
C ILE A 140 22.89 -19.10 -2.34
N ASP A 141 23.48 -18.48 -1.33
CA ASP A 141 22.73 -17.96 -0.19
C ASP A 141 22.15 -16.55 -0.45
N ALA A 142 21.32 -16.09 0.48
CA ALA A 142 20.70 -14.78 0.39
C ALA A 142 21.72 -13.62 0.42
N ALA A 143 22.87 -13.80 1.06
CA ALA A 143 23.90 -12.77 1.15
C ALA A 143 24.62 -12.59 -0.19
N LYS A 144 24.94 -13.70 -0.87
CA LYS A 144 25.52 -13.69 -2.22
C LYS A 144 24.52 -13.13 -3.23
N LEU A 145 23.24 -13.49 -3.13
CA LEU A 145 22.20 -12.90 -3.99
C LEU A 145 22.07 -11.38 -3.77
N ASP A 146 22.11 -10.90 -2.52
CA ASP A 146 22.07 -9.46 -2.21
C ASP A 146 23.29 -8.72 -2.81
N GLN A 147 24.47 -9.32 -2.75
CA GLN A 147 25.67 -8.78 -3.39
C GLN A 147 25.51 -8.68 -4.91
N MET A 148 25.06 -9.74 -5.57
CA MET A 148 24.80 -9.75 -7.02
C MET A 148 23.75 -8.69 -7.40
N TRP A 149 22.70 -8.54 -6.59
CA TRP A 149 21.69 -7.52 -6.78
C TRP A 149 22.26 -6.11 -6.64
N ALA A 150 23.13 -5.87 -5.65
CA ALA A 150 23.80 -4.59 -5.46
C ALA A 150 24.68 -4.22 -6.66
N ASP A 151 25.37 -5.20 -7.26
CA ASP A 151 26.24 -4.97 -8.41
C ASP A 151 25.43 -4.74 -9.69
N CYS A 152 24.37 -5.52 -9.93
CA CYS A 152 23.38 -5.26 -10.99
C CYS A 152 22.79 -3.84 -10.89
N LYS A 153 22.47 -3.38 -9.67
CA LYS A 153 21.99 -2.02 -9.43
C LYS A 153 23.02 -0.96 -9.82
N LYS A 154 24.31 -1.18 -9.53
CA LYS A 154 25.40 -0.26 -9.90
C LYS A 154 25.65 -0.24 -11.40
N ALA A 155 25.55 -1.40 -12.06
CA ALA A 155 25.66 -1.53 -13.52
C ALA A 155 24.48 -0.88 -14.27
N GLY A 156 23.38 -0.58 -13.56
CA GLY A 156 22.19 -0.01 -14.16
C GLY A 156 21.29 -1.06 -14.81
N ASP A 157 21.50 -2.35 -14.52
CA ASP A 157 20.79 -3.50 -15.09
C ASP A 157 19.48 -3.83 -14.36
N LEU A 158 18.90 -2.83 -13.71
CA LEU A 158 17.72 -2.94 -12.86
C LEU A 158 16.61 -2.03 -13.38
N VAL A 159 15.38 -2.57 -13.45
CA VAL A 159 14.16 -1.82 -13.79
C VAL A 159 13.16 -1.86 -12.65
N LYS A 160 12.51 -0.72 -12.41
CA LYS A 160 11.40 -0.59 -11.46
C LYS A 160 10.08 -0.56 -12.22
N PHE A 161 9.23 -1.56 -11.99
CA PHE A 161 7.90 -1.60 -12.59
C PHE A 161 6.90 -0.73 -11.83
N GLY A 162 7.01 -0.67 -10.50
CA GLY A 162 6.17 0.15 -9.62
C GLY A 162 5.94 -0.52 -8.26
N GLY A 163 5.57 0.26 -7.22
CA GLY A 163 5.14 -0.29 -5.92
C GLY A 163 6.11 -1.26 -5.23
N GLY A 164 7.43 -1.09 -5.43
CA GLY A 164 8.44 -2.01 -4.90
C GLY A 164 8.71 -3.26 -5.74
N PHE A 165 8.10 -3.38 -6.93
CA PHE A 165 8.36 -4.45 -7.89
C PHE A 165 9.52 -4.07 -8.81
N TYR A 166 10.61 -4.83 -8.72
CA TYR A 166 11.83 -4.64 -9.50
C TYR A 166 12.22 -5.94 -10.21
N CYS A 167 12.92 -5.80 -11.33
CA CYS A 167 13.60 -6.89 -12.02
C CYS A 167 15.04 -6.46 -12.29
N GLY A 168 15.99 -7.33 -12.01
CA GLY A 168 17.41 -7.12 -12.27
C GLY A 168 17.93 -8.22 -13.18
N LYS A 169 18.76 -7.88 -14.16
CA LYS A 169 19.52 -8.87 -14.92
C LYS A 169 20.74 -9.24 -14.09
N LEU A 170 20.78 -10.50 -13.65
CA LEU A 170 21.88 -11.06 -12.89
C LEU A 170 22.73 -11.94 -13.80
N GLU A 171 24.04 -11.84 -13.64
CA GLU A 171 25.01 -12.72 -14.29
C GLU A 171 25.73 -13.50 -13.17
N PRO A 172 25.20 -14.67 -12.76
CA PRO A 172 25.96 -15.56 -11.90
C PRO A 172 27.22 -16.01 -12.65
N GLU A 173 28.37 -15.91 -12.00
CA GLU A 173 29.55 -16.67 -12.44
C GLU A 173 29.15 -18.15 -12.40
N GLY A 174 29.28 -18.81 -13.56
CA GLY A 174 28.70 -20.13 -13.83
C GLY A 174 29.27 -21.27 -12.99
#